data_AF-A0AAD9DVG0-F1
#
_entry.id   AF-A0AAD9DVG0-F1
#
_cell.length_a   1.000
_cell.length_b   1.000
_cell.length_c   1.000
_cell.angle_alpha   90.00
_cell.angle_beta   90.00
_cell.angle_gamma   90.00
#
_symmetry.space_group_name_H-M   'P 1'
#
loop_
_entity.id
_entity.type
_entity.pdbx_description
1 polymer ?
#
loop_
_entity_poly.entity_id
_entity_poly.type
_entity_poly.pdbx_seq_one_letter_code
_entity_poly.pdbx_strand_id
1 'polypeptide(L)'
;MSEQVSEAVAIIGQKFPTFPIKGVFHSAAVLHDGLLETLDKSLFEKVLRPKVSGALNLHYATLNSEVEYFVCYSSISSFIGNASQANYAAANSFLDTLCHYRRNIGLAGQSINWGPLNLGLLLNKEGFQKFLEAKGLMTMELPEIHEALKQCLLGNKPQQVVCKFNYRNLRNNVLSENAFLKVRLMALVERELESNVAYEFKKELLSSFDDYVRGILSDICNVGADELEDETLLAAVGIDSMLAMTMQNLIFQETGVNIPLVTLLDPNCTLSSLTTLLKEANNGYKNHTYL
;
A
#
# COMPACT_ATOMS: atom_id res chain seq x y z
N MET A 1 23.03 -25.12 0.17
CA MET A 1 21.74 -25.52 0.81
C MET A 1 21.91 -25.36 2.31
N SER A 2 20.99 -24.69 2.99
CA SER A 2 21.05 -24.47 4.45
C SER A 2 20.82 -25.77 5.21
N GLU A 3 21.77 -26.12 6.08
CA GLU A 3 21.70 -27.29 6.95
C GLU A 3 20.45 -27.25 7.85
N GLN A 4 20.10 -26.07 8.37
CA GLN A 4 18.92 -25.88 9.22
C GLN A 4 17.60 -26.19 8.52
N VAL A 5 17.49 -25.88 7.22
CA VAL A 5 16.25 -26.16 6.46
C VAL A 5 16.13 -27.65 6.18
N SER A 6 17.23 -28.29 5.80
CA SER A 6 17.27 -29.75 5.60
C SER A 6 16.96 -30.51 6.89
N GLU A 7 17.52 -30.06 8.02
CA GLU A 7 17.26 -30.61 9.35
C GLU A 7 15.78 -30.46 9.73
N ALA A 8 15.18 -29.28 9.52
CA ALA A 8 13.76 -29.06 9.80
C ALA A 8 12.85 -30.00 8.99
N VAL A 9 13.14 -30.20 7.70
CA VAL A 9 12.39 -31.15 6.85
C VAL A 9 12.55 -32.58 7.35
N ALA A 10 13.76 -32.98 7.75
CA ALA A 10 14.01 -34.30 8.32
C ALA A 10 13.26 -34.53 9.65
N ILE A 11 13.28 -33.54 10.56
CA ILE A 11 12.56 -33.59 11.83
C ILE A 11 11.05 -33.73 11.60
N ILE A 12 10.48 -32.98 10.65
CA ILE A 12 9.07 -33.09 10.31
C ILE A 12 8.74 -34.48 9.77
N GLY A 13 9.56 -35.02 8.87
CA GLY A 13 9.40 -36.38 8.34
C GLY A 13 9.47 -37.47 9.41
N GLN A 14 10.37 -37.33 10.39
CA GLN A 14 10.46 -38.26 11.53
C GLN A 14 9.25 -38.15 12.46
N LYS A 15 8.76 -36.92 12.70
CA LYS A 15 7.62 -36.67 13.59
C LYS A 15 6.29 -37.13 12.98
N PHE A 16 6.17 -37.09 11.65
CA PHE A 16 4.96 -37.42 10.91
C PHE A 16 5.24 -38.40 9.75
N PRO A 17 5.66 -39.64 10.03
CA PRO A 17 6.17 -40.57 9.00
C PRO A 17 5.10 -40.98 7.96
N THR A 18 3.82 -40.89 8.31
CA THR A 18 2.70 -41.22 7.42
C THR A 18 2.08 -40.00 6.74
N PHE A 19 2.49 -38.79 7.11
CA PHE A 19 1.93 -37.55 6.57
C PHE A 19 3.02 -36.76 5.85
N PRO A 20 3.19 -36.95 4.53
CA PRO A 20 4.18 -36.19 3.78
C PRO A 20 3.86 -34.69 3.80
N ILE A 21 4.90 -33.86 3.70
CA ILE A 21 4.74 -32.40 3.64
C ILE A 21 4.02 -32.04 2.34
N LYS A 22 2.79 -31.55 2.46
CA LYS A 22 1.97 -31.09 1.33
C LYS A 22 2.04 -29.59 1.07
N GLY A 23 2.51 -28.81 2.05
CA GLY A 23 2.54 -27.35 1.96
C GLY A 23 3.79 -26.75 2.56
N VAL A 24 4.33 -25.73 1.88
CA VAL A 24 5.43 -24.89 2.32
C VAL A 24 5.01 -23.43 2.16
N PHE A 25 5.10 -22.67 3.26
CA PHE A 25 4.78 -21.25 3.30
C PHE A 25 6.04 -20.47 3.66
N HIS A 26 6.54 -19.69 2.71
CA HIS A 26 7.71 -18.85 2.89
C HIS A 26 7.29 -17.41 3.21
N SER A 27 7.31 -17.06 4.50
CA SER A 27 6.89 -15.75 5.03
C SER A 27 8.01 -14.95 5.70
N ALA A 28 9.26 -15.44 5.62
CA ALA A 28 10.40 -14.75 6.22
C ALA A 28 10.70 -13.42 5.50
N ALA A 29 10.83 -12.35 6.26
CA ALA A 29 11.12 -11.03 5.72
C ALA A 29 11.85 -10.16 6.75
N VAL A 30 12.71 -9.28 6.23
CA VAL A 30 13.33 -8.18 6.97
C VAL A 30 13.21 -6.94 6.09
N LEU A 31 12.93 -5.79 6.70
CA LEU A 31 12.87 -4.50 6.01
C LEU A 31 14.09 -3.65 6.34
N HIS A 32 14.53 -2.87 5.36
CA HIS A 32 15.48 -1.80 5.55
C HIS A 32 15.25 -0.75 4.46
N ASP A 33 14.42 0.23 4.77
CA ASP A 33 14.03 1.27 3.83
C ASP A 33 15.17 2.30 3.71
N GLY A 34 15.52 2.64 2.48
CA GLY A 34 16.55 3.63 2.16
C GLY A 34 16.49 4.01 0.69
N LEU A 35 16.83 5.26 0.38
CA LEU A 35 16.98 5.70 -1.00
C LEU A 35 18.04 4.85 -1.69
N LEU A 36 17.89 4.63 -3.00
CA LEU A 36 18.81 3.75 -3.73
C LEU A 36 20.27 4.19 -3.58
N GLU A 37 20.51 5.50 -3.56
CA GLU A 37 21.84 6.12 -3.38
C GLU A 37 22.45 5.87 -1.99
N THR A 38 21.63 5.63 -0.97
CA THR A 38 22.09 5.39 0.41
C THR A 38 22.19 3.89 0.74
N LEU A 39 21.71 3.02 -0.15
CA LEU A 39 21.77 1.57 0.05
C LEU A 39 23.12 1.02 -0.44
N ASP A 40 23.85 0.35 0.44
CA ASP A 40 25.03 -0.42 0.08
C ASP A 40 24.72 -1.92 -0.10
N LYS A 41 25.75 -2.68 -0.53
CA LYS A 41 25.65 -4.12 -0.73
C LYS A 41 25.18 -4.86 0.52
N SER A 42 25.65 -4.48 1.70
CA SER A 42 25.31 -5.16 2.96
C SER A 42 23.83 -4.97 3.32
N LEU A 43 23.28 -3.78 3.06
CA LEU A 43 21.87 -3.46 3.28
C LEU A 43 20.96 -4.18 2.28
N PHE A 44 21.39 -4.33 1.04
CA PHE A 44 20.72 -5.20 0.07
C PHE A 44 20.73 -6.66 0.55
N GLU A 45 21.91 -7.20 0.87
CA GLU A 45 22.05 -8.58 1.33
C GLU A 45 21.19 -8.88 2.56
N LYS A 46 21.12 -7.94 3.51
CA LYS A 46 20.28 -8.05 4.70
C LYS A 46 18.80 -8.30 4.37
N VAL A 47 18.26 -7.59 3.37
CA VAL A 47 16.84 -7.70 2.95
C VAL A 47 16.62 -8.89 2.01
N LEU A 48 17.55 -9.12 1.08
CA LEU A 48 17.44 -10.20 0.10
C LEU A 48 17.61 -11.57 0.74
N ARG A 49 18.58 -11.74 1.64
CA ARG A 49 18.94 -13.04 2.22
C ARG A 49 17.75 -13.84 2.79
N PRO A 50 16.88 -13.30 3.67
CA PRO A 50 15.76 -14.08 4.19
C PRO A 50 14.78 -14.53 3.10
N LYS A 51 14.53 -13.69 2.08
CA LYS A 51 13.59 -14.01 0.99
C LYS A 51 14.23 -14.90 -0.07
N VAL A 52 15.32 -14.45 -0.67
CA VAL A 52 16.00 -15.10 -1.79
C VAL A 52 16.65 -16.41 -1.34
N SER A 53 17.58 -16.35 -0.38
CA SER A 53 18.27 -17.55 0.07
C SER A 53 17.32 -18.49 0.82
N GLY A 54 16.38 -17.96 1.59
CA GLY A 54 15.35 -18.74 2.26
C GLY A 54 14.49 -19.55 1.28
N ALA A 55 13.97 -18.89 0.24
CA ALA A 55 13.16 -19.56 -0.77
C ALA A 55 13.96 -20.57 -1.62
N LEU A 56 15.21 -20.26 -1.96
CA LEU A 56 16.09 -21.22 -2.64
C LEU A 56 16.37 -22.47 -1.79
N ASN A 57 16.63 -22.29 -0.48
CA ASN A 57 16.82 -23.43 0.41
C ASN A 57 15.56 -24.31 0.48
N LEU A 58 14.38 -23.70 0.60
CA LEU A 58 13.11 -24.43 0.56
C LEU A 58 12.88 -25.10 -0.79
N HIS A 59 13.26 -24.45 -1.89
CA HIS A 59 13.16 -25.03 -3.22
C HIS A 59 13.99 -26.31 -3.32
N TYR A 60 15.27 -26.26 -2.96
CA TYR A 60 16.15 -27.43 -3.01
C TYR A 60 15.70 -28.53 -2.04
N ALA A 61 15.25 -28.17 -0.83
CA ALA A 61 14.79 -29.13 0.16
C ALA A 61 13.48 -29.86 -0.24
N THR A 62 12.74 -29.34 -1.23
CA THR A 62 11.46 -29.90 -1.67
C THR A 62 11.45 -30.40 -3.12
N LEU A 63 12.61 -30.48 -3.77
CA LEU A 63 12.70 -30.95 -5.17
C LEU A 63 12.13 -32.36 -5.36
N ASN A 64 12.31 -33.24 -4.37
CA ASN A 64 11.88 -34.63 -4.42
C ASN A 64 10.64 -34.89 -3.54
N SER A 65 9.91 -33.85 -3.16
CA SER A 65 8.72 -33.94 -2.32
C SER A 65 7.47 -33.63 -3.13
N GLU A 66 6.39 -34.37 -2.92
CA GLU A 66 5.08 -34.14 -3.55
C GLU A 66 4.32 -32.98 -2.88
N VAL A 67 4.96 -31.81 -2.83
CA VAL A 67 4.38 -30.59 -2.29
C VAL A 67 3.33 -30.04 -3.26
N GLU A 68 2.12 -29.86 -2.77
CA GLU A 68 0.98 -29.33 -3.52
C GLU A 68 0.92 -27.79 -3.43
N TYR A 69 1.40 -27.23 -2.32
CA TYR A 69 1.45 -25.79 -2.07
C TYR A 69 2.87 -25.32 -1.76
N PHE A 70 3.47 -24.52 -2.64
CA PHE A 70 4.71 -23.81 -2.35
C PHE A 70 4.41 -22.31 -2.46
N VAL A 71 4.05 -21.69 -1.34
CA VAL A 71 3.51 -20.33 -1.29
C VAL A 71 4.57 -19.37 -0.76
N CYS A 72 4.95 -18.39 -1.57
CA CYS A 72 5.86 -17.32 -1.18
C CYS A 72 5.07 -16.04 -0.89
N TYR A 73 5.26 -15.48 0.30
CA TYR A 73 4.68 -14.19 0.65
C TYR A 73 5.56 -13.10 0.06
N SER A 74 5.09 -12.58 -1.07
CA SER A 74 5.67 -11.46 -1.80
C SER A 74 4.96 -10.17 -1.38
N SER A 75 5.28 -9.06 -2.04
CA SER A 75 4.66 -7.77 -1.78
C SER A 75 4.27 -7.08 -3.08
N ILE A 76 3.21 -6.25 -3.03
CA ILE A 76 2.81 -5.37 -4.13
C ILE A 76 3.95 -4.43 -4.57
N SER A 77 4.93 -4.15 -3.70
CA SER A 77 6.10 -3.34 -4.04
C SER A 77 6.96 -3.92 -5.18
N SER A 78 6.91 -5.23 -5.42
CA SER A 78 7.54 -5.86 -6.59
C SER A 78 6.88 -5.50 -7.93
N PHE A 79 5.63 -5.02 -7.90
CA PHE A 79 4.81 -4.72 -9.07
C PHE A 79 4.69 -3.21 -9.32
N ILE A 80 4.29 -2.43 -8.30
CA ILE A 80 4.14 -0.98 -8.42
C ILE A 80 5.35 -0.18 -7.91
N GLY A 81 6.32 -0.85 -7.28
CA GLY A 81 7.41 -0.18 -6.58
C GLY A 81 6.96 0.43 -5.24
N ASN A 82 7.93 0.86 -4.45
CA ASN A 82 7.70 1.81 -3.36
C ASN A 82 8.99 2.62 -3.15
N ALA A 83 8.84 3.91 -2.89
CA ALA A 83 9.98 4.78 -2.62
C ALA A 83 10.78 4.22 -1.44
N SER A 84 12.11 4.30 -1.55
CA SER A 84 13.05 3.79 -0.54
C SER A 84 13.03 2.27 -0.32
N GLN A 85 12.39 1.47 -1.19
CA GLN A 85 12.27 0.02 -1.01
C GLN A 85 12.80 -0.78 -2.20
N ALA A 86 13.84 -0.29 -2.88
CA ALA A 86 14.42 -0.96 -4.05
C ALA A 86 14.93 -2.39 -3.73
N ASN A 87 15.61 -2.55 -2.60
CA ASN A 87 16.07 -3.85 -2.08
C ASN A 87 14.90 -4.82 -1.78
N TYR A 88 13.84 -4.32 -1.14
CA TYR A 88 12.66 -5.11 -0.80
C TYR A 88 11.85 -5.49 -2.04
N ALA A 89 11.64 -4.56 -2.97
CA ALA A 89 11.00 -4.82 -4.26
C ALA A 89 11.76 -5.91 -5.03
N ALA A 90 13.10 -5.79 -5.15
CA ALA A 90 13.93 -6.78 -5.82
C ALA A 90 13.84 -8.18 -5.16
N ALA A 91 13.87 -8.24 -3.82
CA ALA A 91 13.74 -9.50 -3.09
C ALA A 91 12.38 -10.17 -3.33
N ASN A 92 11.30 -9.40 -3.43
CA ASN A 92 9.95 -9.90 -3.72
C ASN A 92 9.79 -10.30 -5.19
N SER A 93 10.33 -9.52 -6.15
CA SER A 93 10.34 -9.90 -7.57
C SER A 93 11.09 -11.21 -7.83
N PHE A 94 12.14 -11.50 -7.05
CA PHE A 94 12.79 -12.80 -7.08
C PHE A 94 11.84 -13.94 -6.66
N LEU A 95 11.08 -13.77 -5.58
CA LEU A 95 10.09 -14.78 -5.14
C LEU A 95 9.04 -15.04 -6.22
N ASP A 96 8.54 -13.97 -6.84
CA ASP A 96 7.56 -14.07 -7.92
C ASP A 96 8.12 -14.90 -9.09
N THR A 97 9.33 -14.55 -9.52
CA THR A 97 10.02 -15.24 -10.62
C THR A 97 10.34 -16.70 -10.26
N LEU A 98 10.73 -16.98 -9.02
CA LEU A 98 10.98 -18.35 -8.55
C LEU A 98 9.71 -19.19 -8.59
N CYS A 99 8.55 -18.64 -8.22
CA CYS A 99 7.27 -19.34 -8.30
C CYS A 99 6.89 -19.67 -9.75
N HIS A 100 7.10 -18.75 -10.69
CA HIS A 100 6.93 -19.01 -12.12
C HIS A 100 7.92 -20.07 -12.63
N TYR A 101 9.19 -19.99 -12.23
CA TYR A 101 10.21 -20.98 -12.57
C TYR A 101 9.80 -22.37 -12.10
N ARG A 102 9.40 -22.51 -10.83
CA ARG A 102 8.93 -23.79 -10.25
C ARG A 102 7.78 -24.38 -11.06
N ARG A 103 6.81 -23.56 -11.44
CA ARG A 103 5.69 -23.99 -12.29
C ARG A 103 6.14 -24.45 -13.66
N ASN A 104 7.09 -23.76 -14.27
CA ASN A 104 7.64 -24.11 -15.58
C ASN A 104 8.37 -25.48 -15.58
N ILE A 105 8.90 -25.90 -14.43
CA ILE A 105 9.51 -27.22 -14.25
C ILE A 105 8.57 -28.25 -13.61
N GLY A 106 7.26 -27.99 -13.60
CA GLY A 106 6.25 -28.93 -13.11
C GLY A 106 6.08 -29.01 -11.59
N LEU A 107 6.72 -28.12 -10.82
CA LEU A 107 6.60 -28.07 -9.36
C LEU A 107 5.52 -27.05 -8.93
N ALA A 108 4.91 -27.27 -7.76
CA ALA A 108 4.04 -26.28 -7.15
C ALA A 108 4.80 -24.97 -6.90
N GLY A 109 4.14 -23.83 -7.12
CA GLY A 109 4.70 -22.49 -6.93
C GLY A 109 3.61 -21.43 -7.00
N GLN A 110 3.47 -20.62 -5.96
CA GLN A 110 2.56 -19.50 -5.91
C GLN A 110 3.22 -18.35 -5.17
N SER A 111 3.28 -17.17 -5.76
CA SER A 111 3.57 -15.95 -5.01
C SER A 111 2.30 -15.14 -4.77
N ILE A 112 2.17 -14.60 -3.57
CA ILE A 112 1.09 -13.68 -3.21
C ILE A 112 1.72 -12.32 -2.94
N ASN A 113 1.48 -11.36 -3.82
CA ASN A 113 1.94 -9.99 -3.68
C ASN A 113 0.98 -9.22 -2.77
N TRP A 114 1.27 -9.26 -1.46
CA TRP A 114 0.44 -8.59 -0.46
C TRP A 114 0.62 -7.08 -0.50
N GLY A 115 -0.51 -6.37 -0.43
CA GLY A 115 -0.61 -4.97 -0.03
C GLY A 115 -0.39 -4.79 1.48
N PRO A 116 -0.69 -3.60 2.01
CA PRO A 116 -0.55 -3.33 3.44
C PRO A 116 -1.48 -4.22 4.28
N LEU A 117 -0.92 -4.89 5.28
CA LEU A 117 -1.64 -5.80 6.17
C LEU A 117 -1.59 -5.25 7.60
N ASN A 118 -2.70 -5.27 8.34
CA ASN A 118 -2.72 -4.92 9.76
C ASN A 118 -2.17 -6.07 10.64
N LEU A 119 -0.99 -6.60 10.27
CA LEU A 119 -0.28 -7.67 10.95
C LEU A 119 1.20 -7.68 10.56
N GLY A 120 2.01 -8.38 11.33
CA GLY A 120 3.43 -8.59 11.03
C GLY A 120 4.18 -7.25 10.92
N LEU A 121 4.79 -6.99 9.76
CA LEU A 121 5.72 -5.87 9.54
C LEU A 121 5.11 -4.48 9.72
N LEU A 122 3.78 -4.36 9.65
CA LEU A 122 3.02 -3.11 9.74
C LEU A 122 2.20 -2.95 11.02
N LEU A 123 2.23 -3.93 11.91
CA LEU A 123 1.53 -3.86 13.17
C LEU A 123 2.07 -2.67 14.01
N ASN A 124 1.17 -1.85 14.54
CA ASN A 124 1.48 -0.66 15.35
C ASN A 124 2.30 0.44 14.63
N LYS A 125 2.14 0.58 13.30
CA LYS A 125 2.79 1.62 12.50
C LYS A 125 1.80 2.58 11.85
N GLU A 126 0.95 3.21 12.66
CA GLU A 126 -0.17 4.06 12.22
C GLU A 126 0.24 5.17 11.23
N GLY A 127 1.35 5.87 11.49
CA GLY A 127 1.84 6.92 10.58
C GLY A 127 2.19 6.40 9.18
N PHE A 128 2.72 5.18 9.10
CA PHE A 128 3.05 4.55 7.81
C PHE A 128 1.81 3.99 7.11
N GLN A 129 0.79 3.56 7.87
CA GLN A 129 -0.51 3.15 7.30
C GLN A 129 -1.20 4.34 6.60
N LYS A 130 -1.27 5.50 7.25
CA LYS A 130 -1.82 6.73 6.66
C LYS A 130 -1.09 7.12 5.36
N PHE A 131 0.24 7.00 5.34
CA PHE A 131 1.04 7.26 4.14
C PHE A 131 0.70 6.33 2.97
N LEU A 132 0.50 5.03 3.23
CA LEU A 132 0.13 4.06 2.20
C LEU A 132 -1.31 4.28 1.69
N GLU A 133 -2.23 4.64 2.60
CA GLU A 133 -3.62 4.96 2.27
C GLU A 133 -3.73 6.19 1.38
N ALA A 134 -2.90 7.21 1.61
CA ALA A 134 -2.79 8.37 0.74
C ALA A 134 -2.36 7.97 -0.69
N LYS A 135 -1.53 6.92 -0.85
CA LYS A 135 -1.16 6.35 -2.15
C LYS A 135 -2.22 5.40 -2.74
N GLY A 136 -3.35 5.23 -2.08
CA GLY A 136 -4.43 4.36 -2.50
C GLY A 136 -4.23 2.89 -2.14
N LEU A 137 -3.28 2.57 -1.26
CA LEU A 137 -3.02 1.22 -0.74
C LEU A 137 -3.58 1.14 0.68
N MET A 138 -4.81 0.67 0.82
CA MET A 138 -5.47 0.59 2.12
C MET A 138 -4.97 -0.60 2.93
N THR A 139 -4.94 -0.42 4.25
CA THR A 139 -4.60 -1.50 5.18
C THR A 139 -5.71 -2.55 5.21
N MET A 140 -5.31 -3.82 5.09
CA MET A 140 -6.22 -4.96 5.18
C MET A 140 -6.31 -5.48 6.62
N GLU A 141 -7.53 -5.77 7.07
CA GLU A 141 -7.81 -6.35 8.37
C GLU A 141 -7.77 -7.88 8.36
N LEU A 142 -7.59 -8.49 9.52
CA LEU A 142 -7.41 -9.95 9.66
C LEU A 142 -8.48 -10.79 8.94
N PRO A 143 -9.79 -10.48 9.00
CA PRO A 143 -10.80 -11.23 8.26
C PRO A 143 -10.62 -11.15 6.73
N GLU A 144 -10.26 -9.97 6.21
CA GLU A 144 -10.02 -9.75 4.78
C GLU A 144 -8.80 -10.55 4.31
N ILE A 145 -7.75 -10.61 5.15
CA ILE A 145 -6.52 -11.32 4.85
C ILE A 145 -6.74 -12.83 4.84
N HIS A 146 -7.49 -13.36 5.81
CA HIS A 146 -7.85 -14.78 5.85
C HIS A 146 -8.66 -15.19 4.62
N GLU A 147 -9.67 -14.40 4.26
CA GLU A 147 -10.49 -14.71 3.08
C GLU A 147 -9.65 -14.64 1.81
N ALA A 148 -8.82 -13.60 1.64
CA ALA A 148 -7.97 -13.48 0.47
C ALA A 148 -6.93 -14.61 0.37
N LEU A 149 -6.34 -15.05 1.49
CA LEU A 149 -5.43 -16.20 1.51
C LEU A 149 -6.16 -17.46 1.05
N LYS A 150 -7.36 -17.73 1.58
CA LYS A 150 -8.19 -18.87 1.17
C LYS A 150 -8.46 -18.84 -0.34
N GLN A 151 -8.87 -17.70 -0.88
CA GLN A 151 -9.10 -17.54 -2.32
C GLN A 151 -7.83 -17.77 -3.14
N CYS A 152 -6.68 -17.28 -2.67
CA CYS A 152 -5.40 -17.49 -3.34
C CYS A 152 -5.03 -18.98 -3.40
N LEU A 153 -5.20 -19.70 -2.28
CA LEU A 153 -4.91 -21.12 -2.19
C LEU A 153 -5.84 -21.95 -3.08
N LEU A 154 -7.14 -21.67 -3.06
CA LEU A 154 -8.12 -22.35 -3.91
C LEU A 154 -7.89 -22.08 -5.41
N GLY A 155 -7.57 -20.84 -5.76
CA GLY A 155 -7.27 -20.46 -7.15
C GLY A 155 -5.93 -20.99 -7.66
N ASN A 156 -4.99 -21.27 -6.75
CA ASN A 156 -3.65 -21.82 -6.99
C ASN A 156 -2.89 -21.23 -8.20
N LYS A 157 -3.11 -19.94 -8.51
CA LYS A 157 -2.43 -19.25 -9.62
C LYS A 157 -0.95 -19.04 -9.28
N PRO A 158 -0.05 -19.00 -10.28
CA PRO A 158 1.40 -18.86 -10.06
C PRO A 158 1.79 -17.55 -9.36
N GLN A 159 1.03 -16.48 -9.60
CA GLN A 159 1.22 -15.18 -8.98
C GLN A 159 -0.13 -14.46 -8.86
N GLN A 160 -0.40 -13.83 -7.72
CA GLN A 160 -1.61 -13.05 -7.46
C GLN A 160 -1.28 -11.81 -6.65
N VAL A 161 -1.85 -10.67 -7.02
CA VAL A 161 -1.78 -9.44 -6.21
C VAL A 161 -3.02 -9.36 -5.35
N VAL A 162 -2.84 -9.16 -4.06
CA VAL A 162 -3.92 -8.95 -3.10
C VAL A 162 -3.67 -7.64 -2.39
N CYS A 163 -4.52 -6.66 -2.68
CA CYS A 163 -4.44 -5.34 -2.05
C CYS A 163 -5.84 -4.73 -2.02
N LYS A 164 -6.15 -4.03 -0.93
CA LYS A 164 -7.33 -3.18 -0.83
C LYS A 164 -6.98 -1.82 -1.42
N PHE A 165 -7.60 -1.46 -2.53
CA PHE A 165 -7.30 -0.21 -3.23
C PHE A 165 -8.35 0.85 -2.92
N ASN A 166 -7.89 2.09 -2.68
CA ASN A 166 -8.70 3.27 -2.96
C ASN A 166 -8.35 3.72 -4.40
N TYR A 167 -9.23 3.41 -5.35
CA TYR A 167 -8.99 3.66 -6.77
C TYR A 167 -8.88 5.15 -7.13
N ARG A 168 -9.55 6.05 -6.39
CA ARG A 168 -9.42 7.50 -6.55
C ARG A 168 -8.01 7.96 -6.18
N ASN A 169 -7.52 7.54 -5.02
CA ASN A 169 -6.17 7.87 -4.56
C ASN A 169 -5.10 7.22 -5.44
N LEU A 170 -5.30 5.96 -5.88
CA LEU A 170 -4.39 5.28 -6.79
C LEU A 170 -4.26 6.03 -8.12
N ARG A 171 -5.39 6.49 -8.70
CA ARG A 171 -5.42 7.30 -9.93
C ARG A 171 -4.63 8.59 -9.76
N ASN A 172 -4.86 9.30 -8.66
CA ASN A 172 -4.36 10.64 -8.45
C ASN A 172 -2.89 10.69 -8.00
N ASN A 173 -2.41 9.64 -7.32
CA ASN A 173 -1.10 9.67 -6.65
C ASN A 173 -0.09 8.63 -7.19
N VAL A 174 -0.54 7.53 -7.80
CA VAL A 174 0.38 6.49 -8.33
C VAL A 174 0.38 6.48 -9.86
N LEU A 175 -0.80 6.55 -10.48
CA LEU A 175 -0.91 6.52 -11.94
C LEU A 175 -0.59 7.85 -12.61
N SER A 176 -0.72 8.97 -11.89
CA SER A 176 -0.31 10.29 -12.34
C SER A 176 1.21 10.40 -12.50
N GLU A 177 1.96 9.76 -11.61
CA GLU A 177 3.43 9.84 -11.55
C GLU A 177 4.14 8.75 -12.37
N ASN A 178 3.44 7.67 -12.71
CA ASN A 178 4.02 6.53 -13.42
C ASN A 178 3.22 6.15 -14.69
N ALA A 179 3.70 6.62 -15.84
CA ALA A 179 3.06 6.40 -17.14
C ALA A 179 2.86 4.91 -17.49
N PHE A 180 3.75 4.03 -17.04
CA PHE A 180 3.65 2.60 -17.33
C PHE A 180 2.60 1.91 -16.48
N LEU A 181 2.54 2.22 -15.19
CA LEU A 181 1.45 1.76 -14.32
C LEU A 181 0.11 2.30 -14.79
N LYS A 182 0.08 3.56 -15.25
CA LYS A 182 -1.11 4.17 -15.85
C LYS A 182 -1.67 3.33 -16.98
N VAL A 183 -0.86 2.99 -17.98
CA VAL A 183 -1.30 2.16 -19.12
C VAL A 183 -1.83 0.79 -18.67
N ARG A 184 -1.20 0.18 -17.66
CA ARG A 184 -1.57 -1.16 -17.18
C ARG A 184 -2.81 -1.20 -16.30
N LEU A 185 -3.05 -0.16 -15.51
CA LEU A 185 -4.07 -0.17 -14.44
C LEU A 185 -5.23 0.79 -14.72
N MET A 186 -5.13 1.70 -15.69
CA MET A 186 -6.18 2.71 -15.89
C MET A 186 -7.54 2.09 -16.22
N ALA A 187 -7.59 1.08 -17.10
CA ALA A 187 -8.85 0.41 -17.44
C ALA A 187 -9.53 -0.25 -16.22
N LEU A 188 -8.73 -0.77 -15.27
CA LEU A 188 -9.25 -1.34 -14.03
C LEU A 188 -9.80 -0.22 -13.11
N VAL A 189 -9.05 0.87 -12.99
CA VAL A 189 -9.38 2.01 -12.15
C VAL A 189 -10.61 2.75 -12.66
N GLU A 190 -10.72 3.01 -13.96
CA GLU A 190 -11.88 3.66 -14.58
C GLU A 190 -13.14 2.83 -14.37
N ARG A 191 -13.08 1.52 -14.61
CA ARG A 191 -14.21 0.60 -14.39
C ARG A 191 -14.73 0.65 -12.95
N GLU A 192 -13.84 0.67 -11.97
CA GLU A 192 -14.23 0.73 -10.54
C GLU A 192 -14.66 2.12 -10.09
N LEU A 193 -14.16 3.18 -10.72
CA LEU A 193 -14.66 4.54 -10.43
C LEU A 193 -16.05 4.75 -11.03
N GLU A 194 -16.33 4.26 -12.24
CA GLU A 194 -17.66 4.31 -12.86
C GLU A 194 -18.71 3.54 -12.04
N SER A 195 -18.36 2.37 -11.50
CA SER A 195 -19.25 1.61 -10.62
C SER A 195 -19.50 2.31 -9.28
N ASN A 196 -18.50 3.00 -8.73
CA ASN A 196 -18.60 3.71 -7.45
C ASN A 196 -19.29 5.07 -7.54
N VAL A 197 -19.21 5.80 -8.67
CA VAL A 197 -19.94 7.08 -8.86
C VAL A 197 -21.46 6.89 -8.75
N ALA A 198 -21.99 5.74 -9.18
CA ALA A 198 -23.40 5.39 -9.01
C ALA A 198 -23.77 5.10 -7.52
N TYR A 199 -22.80 4.77 -6.68
CA TYR A 199 -22.98 4.44 -5.26
C TYR A 199 -22.71 5.64 -4.33
N GLU A 200 -21.70 6.46 -4.63
CA GLU A 200 -21.31 7.66 -3.88
C GLU A 200 -22.31 8.82 -4.03
N PHE A 201 -23.02 8.96 -5.16
CA PHE A 201 -24.04 10.01 -5.33
C PHE A 201 -25.22 9.91 -4.33
N LYS A 202 -25.26 8.81 -3.55
CA LYS A 202 -26.27 8.57 -2.51
C LYS A 202 -25.80 8.91 -1.09
N LYS A 203 -24.52 9.23 -0.85
CA LYS A 203 -23.97 9.43 0.49
C LYS A 203 -23.27 10.79 0.60
N GLU A 204 -23.99 11.71 1.24
CA GLU A 204 -23.50 12.93 1.92
C GLU A 204 -23.15 14.17 1.06
N LEU A 205 -24.16 15.02 0.95
CA LEU A 205 -24.05 16.47 0.88
C LEU A 205 -23.47 16.97 2.22
N LEU A 206 -22.17 17.30 2.27
CA LEU A 206 -21.56 17.96 3.44
C LEU A 206 -22.23 19.32 3.70
N SER A 207 -22.65 19.53 4.95
CA SER A 207 -23.11 20.81 5.48
C SER A 207 -21.91 21.76 5.61
N SER A 208 -21.84 22.78 4.75
CA SER A 208 -20.85 23.88 4.70
C SER A 208 -19.36 23.51 4.58
N PHE A 209 -18.64 24.18 3.67
CA PHE A 209 -17.18 24.07 3.56
C PHE A 209 -16.44 24.55 4.81
N ASP A 210 -17.04 25.44 5.60
CA ASP A 210 -16.42 25.98 6.81
C ASP A 210 -16.28 24.89 7.88
N ASP A 211 -17.30 24.07 8.08
CA ASP A 211 -17.28 22.95 9.03
C ASP A 211 -16.28 21.87 8.60
N TYR A 212 -16.15 21.65 7.29
CA TYR A 212 -15.21 20.70 6.72
C TYR A 212 -13.74 21.07 6.98
N VAL A 213 -13.34 22.30 6.68
CA VAL A 213 -11.96 22.77 6.88
C VAL A 213 -11.60 22.80 8.37
N ARG A 214 -12.56 23.18 9.22
CA ARG A 214 -12.41 23.13 10.69
C ARG A 214 -12.20 21.72 11.21
N GLY A 215 -12.97 20.75 10.72
CA GLY A 215 -12.81 19.33 11.07
C GLY A 215 -11.41 18.82 10.73
N ILE A 216 -10.93 19.09 9.51
CA ILE A 216 -9.59 18.69 9.09
C ILE A 216 -8.50 19.29 9.98
N LEU A 217 -8.59 20.58 10.30
CA LEU A 217 -7.57 21.24 11.13
C LEU A 217 -7.58 20.74 12.57
N SER A 218 -8.76 20.52 13.14
CA SER A 218 -8.93 19.90 14.45
C SER A 218 -8.24 18.53 14.50
N ASP A 219 -8.46 17.70 13.48
CA ASP A 219 -7.92 16.34 13.42
C ASP A 219 -6.41 16.28 13.18
N ILE A 220 -5.88 17.17 12.31
CA ILE A 220 -4.45 17.18 11.95
C ILE A 220 -3.62 17.84 13.05
N CYS A 221 -4.11 18.92 13.64
CA CYS A 221 -3.34 19.72 14.61
C CYS A 221 -3.64 19.34 16.06
N ASN A 222 -4.62 18.46 16.30
CA ASN A 222 -5.06 18.05 17.64
C ASN A 222 -5.45 19.25 18.52
N VAL A 223 -6.15 20.21 17.92
CA VAL A 223 -6.69 21.43 18.53
C VAL A 223 -8.21 21.31 18.56
N GLY A 224 -8.86 21.77 19.63
CA GLY A 224 -10.32 21.73 19.72
C GLY A 224 -10.97 22.55 18.60
N ALA A 225 -12.01 22.03 17.95
CA ALA A 225 -12.72 22.75 16.88
C ALA A 225 -13.34 24.09 17.36
N ASP A 226 -13.56 24.22 18.68
CA ASP A 226 -14.01 25.41 19.40
C ASP A 226 -12.92 26.46 19.64
N GLU A 227 -11.64 26.09 19.52
CA GLU A 227 -10.47 26.99 19.65
C GLU A 227 -10.04 27.60 18.30
N LEU A 228 -10.63 27.14 17.19
CA LEU A 228 -10.36 27.65 15.86
C LEU A 228 -11.32 28.82 15.57
N GLU A 229 -10.81 30.02 15.34
CA GLU A 229 -11.59 31.17 14.86
C GLU A 229 -11.34 31.39 13.36
N ASP A 230 -12.21 32.13 12.68
CA ASP A 230 -12.10 32.37 11.23
C ASP A 230 -10.78 33.07 10.84
N GLU A 231 -10.24 33.88 11.75
CA GLU A 231 -8.98 34.62 11.57
C GLU A 231 -7.76 33.87 12.13
N THR A 232 -7.93 32.63 12.60
CA THR A 232 -6.80 31.83 13.08
C THR A 232 -5.83 31.55 11.94
N LEU A 233 -4.58 31.95 12.14
CA LEU A 233 -3.48 31.72 11.21
C LEU A 233 -3.05 30.26 11.24
N LEU A 234 -2.96 29.60 10.07
CA LEU A 234 -2.54 28.21 9.97
C LEU A 234 -1.16 27.97 10.58
N ALA A 235 -0.24 28.93 10.41
CA ALA A 235 1.10 28.87 11.01
C ALA A 235 1.07 28.91 12.54
N ALA A 236 0.08 29.59 13.14
CA ALA A 236 -0.07 29.67 14.60
C ALA A 236 -0.62 28.37 15.21
N VAL A 237 -1.34 27.57 14.42
CA VAL A 237 -1.82 26.23 14.80
C VAL A 237 -0.74 25.15 14.62
N GLY A 238 0.44 25.52 14.11
CA GLY A 238 1.58 24.62 13.97
C GLY A 238 1.60 23.82 12.67
N ILE A 239 0.92 24.28 11.61
CA ILE A 239 1.01 23.68 10.28
C ILE A 239 2.45 23.77 9.77
N ASP A 240 3.15 22.63 9.78
CA ASP A 240 4.47 22.46 9.14
C ASP A 240 4.32 21.90 7.70
N SER A 241 5.44 21.69 7.00
CA SER A 241 5.41 21.19 5.63
C SER A 241 4.76 19.80 5.48
N MET A 242 4.82 18.95 6.51
CA MET A 242 4.25 17.61 6.47
C MET A 242 2.75 17.61 6.75
N LEU A 243 2.29 18.45 7.70
CA LEU A 243 0.87 18.66 7.99
C LEU A 243 0.18 19.42 6.86
N ALA A 244 0.86 20.40 6.25
CA ALA A 244 0.35 21.12 5.08
C ALA A 244 0.15 20.18 3.89
N MET A 245 1.08 19.23 3.64
CA MET A 245 0.90 18.20 2.62
C MET A 245 -0.27 17.26 2.95
N THR A 246 -0.42 16.88 4.22
CA THR A 246 -1.54 16.03 4.67
C THR A 246 -2.88 16.73 4.43
N MET A 247 -2.97 18.00 4.81
CA MET A 247 -4.15 18.84 4.63
C MET A 247 -4.48 19.06 3.15
N GLN A 248 -3.47 19.42 2.34
CA GLN A 248 -3.60 19.56 0.89
C GLN A 248 -4.19 18.29 0.25
N ASN A 249 -3.69 17.13 0.66
CA ASN A 249 -4.14 15.84 0.16
C ASN A 249 -5.58 15.53 0.56
N LEU A 250 -5.98 15.77 1.81
CA LEU A 250 -7.35 15.54 2.28
C LEU A 250 -8.36 16.44 1.56
N ILE A 251 -8.06 17.74 1.47
CA ILE A 251 -8.89 18.71 0.74
C ILE A 251 -9.07 18.29 -0.71
N PHE A 252 -7.98 17.92 -1.40
CA PHE A 252 -8.05 17.49 -2.79
C PHE A 252 -8.85 16.17 -2.95
N GLN A 253 -8.76 15.25 -2.00
CA GLN A 253 -9.47 13.97 -2.05
C GLN A 253 -11.00 14.10 -1.96
N GLU A 254 -11.50 15.00 -1.11
CA GLU A 254 -12.95 15.14 -0.90
C GLU A 254 -13.57 16.22 -1.78
N THR A 255 -12.82 17.29 -2.11
CA THR A 255 -13.36 18.43 -2.86
C THR A 255 -12.91 18.47 -4.32
N GLY A 256 -11.85 17.73 -4.69
CA GLY A 256 -11.23 17.80 -6.01
C GLY A 256 -10.42 19.08 -6.26
N VAL A 257 -10.34 20.00 -5.29
CA VAL A 257 -9.62 21.27 -5.40
C VAL A 257 -8.17 21.10 -4.96
N ASN A 258 -7.22 21.44 -5.83
CA ASN A 258 -5.80 21.45 -5.47
C ASN A 258 -5.40 22.83 -4.94
N ILE A 259 -5.09 22.90 -3.65
CA ILE A 259 -4.56 24.12 -3.04
C ILE A 259 -3.03 24.04 -3.06
N PRO A 260 -2.31 25.00 -3.64
CA PRO A 260 -0.85 24.96 -3.65
C PRO A 260 -0.27 24.92 -2.24
N LEU A 261 0.75 24.08 -2.03
CA LEU A 261 1.42 23.95 -0.73
C LEU A 261 1.97 25.29 -0.22
N VAL A 262 2.45 26.14 -1.13
CA VAL A 262 2.93 27.50 -0.82
C VAL A 262 1.84 28.36 -0.19
N THR A 263 0.57 28.15 -0.57
CA THR A 263 -0.58 28.87 -0.01
C THR A 263 -0.92 28.39 1.40
N LEU A 264 -0.77 27.09 1.67
CA LEU A 264 -0.99 26.53 3.01
C LEU A 264 0.13 26.90 4.00
N LEU A 265 1.33 27.13 3.48
CA LEU A 265 2.51 27.54 4.25
C LEU A 265 2.69 29.06 4.29
N ASP A 266 1.79 29.84 3.68
CA ASP A 266 1.84 31.30 3.77
C ASP A 266 1.58 31.72 5.23
N PRO A 267 2.48 32.50 5.85
CA PRO A 267 2.31 32.95 7.23
C PRO A 267 1.06 33.80 7.46
N ASN A 268 0.41 34.31 6.40
CA ASN A 268 -0.83 35.07 6.46
C ASN A 268 -2.07 34.25 6.12
N CYS A 269 -1.94 32.95 5.85
CA CYS A 269 -3.08 32.09 5.54
C CYS A 269 -3.94 31.88 6.78
N THR A 270 -5.19 32.34 6.73
CA THR A 270 -6.22 32.13 7.76
C THR A 270 -7.22 31.05 7.36
N LEU A 271 -7.94 30.51 8.34
CA LEU A 271 -9.04 29.57 8.11
C LEU A 271 -10.09 30.11 7.11
N SER A 272 -10.47 31.38 7.26
CA SER A 272 -11.40 32.07 6.36
C SER A 272 -10.85 32.21 4.94
N SER A 273 -9.57 32.56 4.81
CA SER A 273 -8.91 32.69 3.50
C SER A 273 -8.86 31.34 2.77
N LEU A 274 -8.58 30.26 3.49
CA LEU A 274 -8.53 28.90 2.96
C LEU A 274 -9.91 28.44 2.49
N THR A 275 -10.93 28.70 3.29
CA THR A 275 -12.29 28.29 2.95
C THR A 275 -12.87 29.10 1.79
N THR A 276 -12.51 30.37 1.68
CA THR A 276 -12.84 31.23 0.55
C THR A 276 -12.21 30.71 -0.74
N LEU A 277 -10.91 30.37 -0.70
CA LEU A 277 -10.20 29.76 -1.83
C LEU A 277 -10.86 28.44 -2.27
N LEU A 278 -11.32 27.62 -1.33
CA LEU A 278 -12.05 26.39 -1.63
C LEU A 278 -13.40 26.65 -2.30
N LYS A 279 -14.17 27.62 -1.79
CA LYS A 279 -15.46 28.03 -2.36
C LYS A 279 -15.28 28.56 -3.80
N GLU A 280 -14.28 29.39 -4.03
CA GLU A 280 -13.97 29.96 -5.36
C GLU A 280 -13.50 28.90 -6.36
N ALA A 281 -12.54 28.06 -5.97
CA ALA A 281 -11.99 27.03 -6.84
C ALA A 281 -13.02 25.95 -7.21
N ASN A 282 -13.92 25.60 -6.29
CA ASN A 282 -14.99 24.64 -6.55
C ASN A 282 -16.08 25.21 -7.48
N ASN A 283 -16.40 26.50 -7.37
CA ASN A 283 -17.32 27.17 -8.29
C ASN A 283 -16.74 27.28 -9.71
N GLY A 284 -15.43 27.51 -9.84
CA GLY A 284 -14.73 27.46 -11.12
C GLY A 284 -14.76 26.06 -11.76
N TYR A 285 -14.60 25.00 -10.95
CA TYR A 285 -14.64 23.61 -11.42
C TYR A 285 -16.02 23.21 -11.96
N LYS A 286 -17.12 23.67 -11.33
CA LYS A 286 -18.49 23.41 -11.79
C LYS A 286 -18.85 24.10 -13.12
N ASN A 287 -18.25 25.26 -13.41
CA ASN A 287 -18.52 26.00 -14.65
C ASN A 287 -17.78 25.45 -15.89
N HIS A 288 -16.75 24.62 -15.69
CA HIS A 288 -15.99 24.00 -16.79
C HIS A 288 -16.45 22.59 -17.18
N THR A 289 -17.46 22.03 -16.50
CA THR A 289 -17.98 20.68 -16.77
C THR A 289 -19.28 20.69 -17.60
N TYR A 290 -19.74 21.87 -18.03
CA TYR A 290 -20.95 22.07 -18.86
C TYR A 290 -20.68 22.78 -20.20
N LEU A 291 -19.51 22.54 -20.81
CA LEU A 291 -19.20 22.81 -22.21
C LEU A 291 -18.36 21.67 -22.77
#